data_AF-A0A1Y4VJB9-F1
#
_entry.id   AF-A0A1Y4VJB9-F1
#
_cell.length_a   1.000
_cell.length_b   1.000
_cell.length_c   1.000
_cell.angle_alpha   90.00
_cell.angle_beta   90.00
_cell.angle_gamma   90.00
#
_symmetry.space_group_name_H-M   'P 1'
#
loop_
_entity.id
_entity.type
_entity.pdbx_description
1 polymer ?
#
loop_
_entity_poly.entity_id
_entity_poly.type
_entity_poly.pdbx_seq_one_letter_code
_entity_poly.pdbx_strand_id
1 'polypeptide(L)'
;MKKMKLLQGMILGGFLFLGLFFLPSIGAKAASVTMDGVRYWLIDWDSEAKGHAELDPDSDLSEVYIRNEVEFLGKSYPVDSFWWDEDDFMVDSDDSFGKGWGQADLKETNTAHESLRKITFAPGITVQGRAISFKKLEEVVFEGEVSYMDEVSYFNCPKLKTIVLPSSCGEPVYRSEFGIDIKRCPSVQIVADESNPYFRVIDNDVYSKDGTILYNVTSSAKKYKVKDFVRHIGDYAFNGNNTIRSVTMPNSVQTVGRYAFGEMKKLSSIRLSKSLRKLEEGVFLGSKKLKKLTLPKNIKRFDGDFGWKKNKFEKIVIRTKNIKKGFFYDLSKKCTVYVRNKKVKKQLRKFEFGGKIVVKKKKG
;
A
#
# COMPACT_ATOMS: atom_id res chain seq x y z
N MET A 1 21.08 28.65 -17.03
CA MET A 1 22.28 27.91 -16.56
C MET A 1 22.24 26.52 -17.15
N LYS A 2 23.39 26.04 -17.65
CA LYS A 2 23.54 24.99 -18.66
C LYS A 2 23.04 23.61 -18.22
N LYS A 3 22.33 22.94 -19.13
CA LYS A 3 22.05 21.49 -19.14
C LYS A 3 23.37 20.72 -19.05
N MET A 4 23.51 19.83 -18.08
CA MET A 4 24.62 18.88 -18.02
C MET A 4 24.16 17.59 -18.71
N LYS A 5 24.80 17.25 -19.83
CA LYS A 5 24.59 15.98 -20.53
C LYS A 5 25.32 14.88 -19.78
N LEU A 6 24.63 13.83 -19.35
CA LEU A 6 25.26 12.55 -19.03
C LEU A 6 25.86 11.97 -20.31
N LEU A 7 27.17 11.66 -20.29
CA LEU A 7 27.76 10.74 -21.27
C LEU A 7 27.38 9.32 -20.86
N GLN A 8 26.66 8.61 -21.73
CA GLN A 8 26.53 7.16 -21.66
C GLN A 8 27.79 6.51 -22.24
N GLY A 9 28.37 5.57 -21.48
CA GLY A 9 29.44 4.69 -21.94
C GLY A 9 29.16 3.26 -21.47
N MET A 10 29.14 2.33 -22.43
CA MET A 10 28.90 0.90 -22.24
C MET A 10 29.99 0.19 -21.41
N ILE A 11 29.54 -0.87 -20.74
CA ILE A 11 30.14 -1.77 -19.74
C ILE A 11 31.42 -2.49 -20.20
N LEU A 12 32.41 -2.59 -19.29
CA LEU A 12 33.19 -3.82 -19.00
C LEU A 12 34.11 -3.60 -17.77
N GLY A 13 33.90 -4.39 -16.71
CA GLY A 13 34.76 -4.44 -15.52
C GLY A 13 34.27 -3.54 -14.38
N GLY A 14 34.19 -4.08 -13.16
CA GLY A 14 33.75 -3.35 -11.97
C GLY A 14 34.56 -2.07 -11.77
N PHE A 15 33.91 -0.92 -11.91
CA PHE A 15 34.50 0.38 -11.63
C PHE A 15 33.72 1.09 -10.52
N LEU A 16 34.47 1.55 -9.52
CA LEU A 16 34.03 2.47 -8.48
C LEU A 16 33.59 3.79 -9.16
N PHE A 17 32.32 4.15 -9.07
CA PHE A 17 31.86 5.47 -9.48
C PHE A 17 32.06 6.47 -8.33
N LEU A 18 32.84 7.53 -8.54
CA LEU A 18 33.06 8.60 -7.56
C LEU A 18 32.14 9.80 -7.84
N GLY A 19 31.27 10.14 -6.89
CA GLY A 19 30.64 11.45 -6.78
C GLY A 19 31.07 12.13 -5.49
N LEU A 20 31.57 13.38 -5.55
CA LEU A 20 31.93 14.19 -4.39
C LEU A 20 31.13 15.49 -4.44
N PHE A 21 30.36 15.77 -3.38
CA PHE A 21 29.57 17.00 -3.24
C PHE A 21 29.93 17.73 -1.95
N PHE A 22 30.04 19.06 -2.03
CA PHE A 22 30.27 19.93 -0.89
C PHE A 22 28.96 20.65 -0.55
N LEU A 23 28.48 20.54 0.70
CA LEU A 23 27.26 21.19 1.17
C LEU A 23 27.64 22.37 2.10
N PRO A 24 27.73 23.61 1.58
CA PRO A 24 28.37 24.72 2.30
C PRO A 24 27.62 25.20 3.55
N SER A 25 26.33 24.89 3.68
CA SER A 25 25.48 25.40 4.76
C SER A 25 25.61 24.62 6.08
N ILE A 26 26.28 23.47 6.10
CA ILE A 26 26.34 22.56 7.28
C ILE A 26 27.76 22.00 7.54
N GLY A 27 28.78 22.39 6.77
CA GLY A 27 30.16 21.88 6.95
C GLY A 27 30.39 20.43 6.51
N ALA A 28 29.34 19.74 6.03
CA ALA A 28 29.39 18.32 5.70
C ALA A 28 29.99 18.02 4.31
N LYS A 29 30.74 16.92 4.20
CA LYS A 29 31.21 16.34 2.92
C LYS A 29 30.38 15.10 2.60
N ALA A 30 29.83 15.04 1.39
CA ALA A 30 29.11 13.88 0.89
C ALA A 30 29.91 13.19 -0.22
N ALA A 31 29.99 11.87 -0.14
CA ALA A 31 30.52 11.01 -1.18
C ALA A 31 29.57 9.84 -1.43
N SER A 32 29.71 9.15 -2.55
CA SER A 32 29.11 7.83 -2.73
C SER A 32 30.15 6.82 -3.18
N VAL A 33 29.93 5.58 -2.80
CA VAL A 33 30.70 4.43 -3.26
C VAL A 33 29.74 3.33 -3.67
N THR A 34 29.92 2.80 -4.88
CA THR A 34 29.17 1.65 -5.37
C THR A 34 30.06 0.42 -5.29
N MET A 35 29.54 -0.64 -4.70
CA MET A 35 30.19 -1.95 -4.63
C MET A 35 29.14 -3.06 -4.50
N ASP A 36 29.37 -4.19 -5.16
CA ASP A 36 28.52 -5.38 -5.10
C ASP A 36 27.02 -5.11 -5.32
N GLY A 37 26.72 -4.22 -6.28
CA GLY A 37 25.35 -3.87 -6.66
C GLY A 37 24.60 -2.98 -5.66
N VAL A 38 25.32 -2.38 -4.72
CA VAL A 38 24.78 -1.47 -3.71
C VAL A 38 25.53 -0.15 -3.81
N ARG A 39 24.79 0.96 -3.83
CA ARG A 39 25.34 2.30 -3.68
C ARG A 39 25.22 2.72 -2.23
N TYR A 40 26.33 3.16 -1.66
CA TYR A 40 26.40 3.70 -0.31
C TYR A 40 26.65 5.20 -0.39
N TRP A 41 25.74 5.98 0.19
CA TRP A 41 25.89 7.41 0.36
C TRP A 41 26.55 7.67 1.71
N LEU A 42 27.72 8.30 1.67
CA LEU A 42 28.58 8.53 2.82
C LEU A 42 28.56 10.01 3.16
N ILE A 43 28.20 10.34 4.40
CA ILE A 43 28.12 11.72 4.89
C ILE A 43 29.06 11.86 6.07
N ASP A 44 29.95 12.85 5.98
CA ASP A 44 30.86 13.22 7.05
C ASP A 44 30.36 14.53 7.67
N TRP A 45 29.88 14.46 8.91
CA TRP A 45 29.58 15.63 9.74
C TRP A 45 30.82 16.00 10.55
N ASP A 46 30.88 17.22 11.08
CA ASP A 46 32.02 17.71 11.89
C ASP A 46 32.35 16.83 13.13
N SER A 47 31.51 15.83 13.47
CA SER A 47 31.74 14.89 14.59
C SER A 47 31.34 13.44 14.35
N GLU A 48 30.65 13.08 13.26
CA GLU A 48 30.17 11.71 13.00
C GLU A 48 30.14 11.38 11.50
N ALA A 49 30.73 10.23 11.15
CA ALA A 49 30.60 9.64 9.82
C ALA A 49 29.41 8.68 9.82
N LYS A 50 28.52 8.79 8.82
CA LYS A 50 27.37 7.90 8.65
C LYS A 50 27.16 7.59 7.17
N GLY A 51 26.50 6.48 6.90
CA GLY A 51 26.04 6.16 5.56
C GLY A 51 24.66 5.53 5.52
N HIS A 52 24.03 5.61 4.36
CA HIS A 52 22.84 4.83 4.02
C HIS A 52 23.06 4.12 2.69
N ALA A 53 22.36 3.01 2.50
CA ALA A 53 22.47 2.17 1.33
C ALA A 53 21.21 2.26 0.45
N GLU A 54 21.41 2.15 -0.85
CA GLU A 54 20.36 1.90 -1.84
C GLU A 54 20.87 0.88 -2.86
N LEU A 55 19.96 0.27 -3.61
CA LEU A 55 20.38 -0.59 -4.71
C LEU A 55 21.02 0.26 -5.82
N ASP A 56 22.11 -0.22 -6.38
CA ASP A 56 22.74 0.46 -7.52
C ASP A 56 21.91 0.25 -8.79
N PRO A 57 21.28 1.28 -9.36
CA PRO A 57 20.30 1.14 -10.46
C PRO A 57 20.85 0.46 -11.71
N ASP A 58 22.18 0.49 -11.91
CA ASP A 58 22.86 -0.16 -13.03
C ASP A 58 23.22 -1.64 -12.75
N SER A 59 22.96 -2.13 -11.54
CA SER A 59 23.28 -3.50 -11.13
C SER A 59 22.27 -4.52 -11.67
N ASP A 60 22.82 -5.59 -12.26
CA ASP A 60 22.11 -6.78 -12.69
C ASP A 60 22.33 -7.98 -11.75
N LEU A 61 22.87 -7.77 -10.55
CA LEU A 61 23.11 -8.85 -9.60
C LEU A 61 21.80 -9.50 -9.15
N SER A 62 21.81 -10.83 -9.10
CA SER A 62 20.66 -11.59 -8.59
C SER A 62 20.60 -11.64 -7.06
N GLU A 63 21.72 -11.40 -6.39
CA GLU A 63 21.81 -11.39 -4.93
C GLU A 63 22.68 -10.22 -4.49
N VAL A 64 22.24 -9.51 -3.46
CA VAL A 64 22.97 -8.37 -2.88
C VAL A 64 23.04 -8.48 -1.37
N TYR A 65 24.14 -7.97 -0.80
CA TYR A 65 24.38 -7.92 0.63
C TYR A 65 24.56 -6.46 1.05
N ILE A 66 23.70 -5.98 1.94
CA ILE A 66 23.76 -4.62 2.48
C ILE A 66 24.64 -4.64 3.71
N ARG A 67 25.80 -4.01 3.61
CA ARG A 67 26.77 -3.88 4.69
C ARG A 67 26.33 -2.84 5.71
N ASN A 68 26.65 -3.08 6.98
CA ASN A 68 26.49 -2.12 8.07
C ASN A 68 27.76 -1.28 8.33
N GLU A 69 28.81 -1.50 7.55
CA GLU A 69 30.03 -0.71 7.57
C GLU A 69 30.68 -0.75 6.18
N VAL A 70 31.20 0.39 5.73
CA VAL A 70 31.91 0.53 4.45
C VAL A 70 33.18 1.34 4.65
N GLU A 71 34.30 0.83 4.15
CA GLU A 71 35.56 1.58 4.09
C GLU A 71 35.65 2.37 2.78
N PHE A 72 35.96 3.66 2.88
CA PHE A 72 36.18 4.53 1.73
C PHE A 72 37.32 5.49 2.00
N LEU A 73 38.33 5.50 1.12
CA LEU A 73 39.55 6.31 1.23
C LEU A 73 40.28 6.14 2.59
N GLY A 74 40.32 4.92 3.12
CA GLY A 74 40.99 4.59 4.39
C GLY A 74 40.22 5.03 5.65
N LYS A 75 38.96 5.48 5.50
CA LYS A 75 38.06 5.80 6.61
C LYS A 75 36.88 4.83 6.62
N SER A 76 36.52 4.38 7.82
CA SER A 76 35.32 3.56 8.02
C SER A 76 34.07 4.42 8.18
N TYR A 77 32.97 3.99 7.56
CA TYR A 77 31.66 4.60 7.63
C TYR A 77 30.64 3.56 8.11
N PRO A 78 30.04 3.72 9.30
CA PRO A 78 28.91 2.91 9.71
C PRO A 78 27.71 3.21 8.82
N VAL A 79 27.01 2.16 8.41
CA VAL A 79 25.78 2.21 7.60
C VAL A 79 24.65 1.63 8.44
N ASP A 80 23.62 2.43 8.71
CA ASP A 80 22.53 2.05 9.63
C ASP A 80 21.17 1.91 8.94
N SER A 81 21.09 2.25 7.67
CA SER A 81 19.83 2.36 6.95
C SER A 81 19.94 1.93 5.50
N PHE A 82 18.83 1.38 4.99
CA PHE A 82 18.65 1.04 3.59
C PHE A 82 17.34 1.61 3.09
N TRP A 83 17.38 2.29 1.95
CA TRP A 83 16.21 2.88 1.33
C TRP A 83 15.88 2.11 0.05
N TRP A 84 14.66 1.58 -0.03
CA TRP A 84 14.10 1.24 -1.32
C TRP A 84 13.97 2.52 -2.14
N ASP A 85 14.24 2.45 -3.44
CA ASP A 85 14.12 3.57 -4.38
C ASP A 85 12.72 4.20 -4.30
N GLU A 86 12.61 5.36 -3.66
CA GLU A 86 11.36 6.10 -3.45
C GLU A 86 11.03 7.04 -4.61
N ASP A 87 12.02 7.43 -5.42
CA ASP A 87 11.93 8.61 -6.31
C ASP A 87 11.40 8.29 -7.71
N ASP A 88 11.58 7.06 -8.22
CA ASP A 88 11.14 6.71 -9.58
C ASP A 88 9.66 6.33 -9.71
N PHE A 89 8.95 6.15 -8.59
CA PHE A 89 7.52 5.82 -8.58
C PHE A 89 6.63 6.94 -8.03
N MET A 90 7.09 8.19 -8.07
CA MET A 90 6.30 9.36 -7.69
C MET A 90 5.01 9.44 -8.52
N VAL A 91 3.95 8.82 -8.01
CA VAL A 91 2.59 9.03 -8.47
C VAL A 91 2.22 10.44 -8.02
N ASP A 92 2.43 11.44 -8.91
CA ASP A 92 2.15 12.87 -8.75
C ASP A 92 1.33 13.21 -7.48
N SER A 93 2.02 13.83 -6.52
CA SER A 93 1.56 14.12 -5.17
C SER A 93 0.35 15.06 -5.10
N ASP A 94 -0.03 15.72 -6.20
CA ASP A 94 -1.09 16.74 -6.18
C ASP A 94 -2.52 16.17 -6.36
N ASP A 95 -2.65 14.89 -6.72
CA ASP A 95 -3.93 14.15 -6.78
C ASP A 95 -4.00 12.97 -5.79
N SER A 96 -3.04 12.90 -4.85
CA SER A 96 -2.55 11.67 -4.21
C SER A 96 -3.43 11.08 -3.09
N PHE A 97 -4.50 11.75 -2.65
CA PHE A 97 -5.38 11.20 -1.61
C PHE A 97 -6.31 10.07 -2.08
N GLY A 98 -6.17 9.57 -3.32
CA GLY A 98 -6.95 8.44 -3.84
C GLY A 98 -6.32 7.69 -5.02
N LYS A 99 -5.05 7.93 -5.35
CA LYS A 99 -4.35 7.22 -6.45
C LYS A 99 -3.61 5.95 -6.00
N GLY A 100 -3.95 5.40 -4.82
CA GLY A 100 -3.35 4.19 -4.25
C GLY A 100 -3.15 3.08 -5.30
N TRP A 101 -1.98 2.44 -5.28
CA TRP A 101 -1.44 1.25 -5.98
C TRP A 101 -2.03 0.74 -7.32
N GLY A 102 -3.31 0.93 -7.63
CA GLY A 102 -3.92 0.64 -8.91
C GLY A 102 -3.48 1.55 -10.06
N GLN A 103 -2.81 2.67 -9.75
CA GLN A 103 -2.21 3.59 -10.71
C GLN A 103 -0.68 3.65 -10.75
N ALA A 104 0.04 2.98 -9.84
CA ALA A 104 1.41 2.58 -10.16
C ALA A 104 1.30 1.73 -11.43
N ASP A 105 1.65 2.33 -12.57
CA ASP A 105 1.39 1.72 -13.86
C ASP A 105 2.32 0.51 -13.92
N LEU A 106 1.77 -0.70 -13.75
CA LEU A 106 2.53 -1.93 -13.93
C LEU A 106 3.09 -2.09 -15.36
N LYS A 107 2.84 -1.12 -16.24
CA LYS A 107 3.44 -0.99 -17.56
C LYS A 107 4.74 -0.19 -17.54
N GLU A 108 4.91 0.70 -16.57
CA GLU A 108 6.16 1.40 -16.25
C GLU A 108 6.78 0.63 -15.07
N THR A 109 7.16 -0.62 -15.31
CA THR A 109 7.96 -1.35 -14.33
C THR A 109 9.33 -0.72 -14.31
N ASN A 110 9.85 -0.42 -13.12
CA ASN A 110 11.27 -0.22 -12.94
C ASN A 110 11.98 -1.44 -13.53
N THR A 111 12.74 -1.23 -14.61
CA THR A 111 13.54 -2.26 -15.28
C THR A 111 14.86 -2.48 -14.56
N ALA A 112 15.23 -1.61 -13.62
CA ALA A 112 16.34 -1.85 -12.73
C ALA A 112 16.05 -3.07 -11.84
N HIS A 113 17.10 -3.84 -11.56
CA HIS A 113 17.05 -5.00 -10.67
C HIS A 113 16.07 -6.12 -11.07
N GLU A 114 15.75 -6.27 -12.36
CA GLU A 114 14.91 -7.37 -12.86
C GLU A 114 15.47 -8.78 -12.56
N SER A 115 16.76 -8.87 -12.29
CA SER A 115 17.47 -10.09 -11.90
C SER A 115 17.45 -10.36 -10.40
N LEU A 116 17.18 -9.36 -9.55
CA LEU A 116 17.27 -9.47 -8.10
C LEU A 116 16.30 -10.52 -7.56
N ARG A 117 16.86 -11.51 -6.86
CA ARG A 117 16.16 -12.63 -6.22
C ARG A 117 16.30 -12.62 -4.71
N LYS A 118 17.41 -12.11 -4.18
CA LYS A 118 17.67 -12.09 -2.75
C LYS A 118 18.38 -10.82 -2.32
N ILE A 119 17.94 -10.26 -1.20
CA ILE A 119 18.66 -9.22 -0.48
C ILE A 119 18.91 -9.70 0.95
N THR A 120 20.14 -9.49 1.43
CA THR A 120 20.54 -9.80 2.80
C THR A 120 21.00 -8.52 3.49
N PHE A 121 20.46 -8.24 4.67
CA PHE A 121 20.81 -7.09 5.49
C PHE A 121 21.70 -7.53 6.65
N ALA A 122 22.86 -6.90 6.78
CA ALA A 122 23.71 -7.03 7.96
C ALA A 122 22.95 -6.58 9.23
N PRO A 123 23.40 -6.98 10.44
CA PRO A 123 22.76 -6.56 11.68
C PRO A 123 22.76 -5.04 11.85
N GLY A 124 21.66 -4.49 12.37
CA GLY A 124 21.52 -3.06 12.69
C GLY A 124 21.00 -2.18 11.54
N ILE A 125 20.76 -2.75 10.35
CA ILE A 125 20.18 -2.01 9.23
C ILE A 125 18.67 -1.80 9.42
N THR A 126 18.24 -0.54 9.39
CA THR A 126 16.83 -0.14 9.34
C THR A 126 16.36 0.06 7.90
N VAL A 127 15.31 -0.65 7.51
CA VAL A 127 14.75 -0.57 6.15
C VAL A 127 13.69 0.51 6.06
N GLN A 128 13.77 1.33 5.01
CA GLN A 128 12.83 2.39 4.69
C GLN A 128 12.36 2.27 3.23
N GLY A 129 11.18 2.82 2.97
CA GLY A 129 10.62 2.94 1.64
C GLY A 129 9.86 1.71 1.18
N ARG A 130 9.63 1.62 -0.13
CA ARG A 130 8.71 0.66 -0.73
C ARG A 130 9.38 -0.25 -1.73
N ALA A 131 9.29 -1.56 -1.51
CA ALA A 131 9.68 -2.53 -2.52
C ALA A 131 8.60 -2.64 -3.61
N ILE A 132 8.80 -1.97 -4.75
CA ILE A 132 7.81 -1.90 -5.83
C ILE A 132 8.25 -2.74 -7.04
N SER A 133 7.43 -3.72 -7.39
CA SER A 133 7.53 -4.50 -8.63
C SER A 133 8.77 -5.36 -8.83
N PHE A 134 9.47 -5.76 -7.76
CA PHE A 134 10.55 -6.75 -7.83
C PHE A 134 10.02 -8.15 -8.20
N LYS A 135 9.94 -8.44 -9.50
CA LYS A 135 9.28 -9.64 -10.03
C LYS A 135 9.95 -10.95 -9.69
N LYS A 136 11.28 -10.92 -9.52
CA LYS A 136 12.09 -12.10 -9.22
C LYS A 136 12.48 -12.21 -7.75
N LEU A 137 12.25 -11.17 -6.94
CA LEU A 137 12.58 -11.17 -5.52
C LEU A 137 11.83 -12.28 -4.79
N GLU A 138 12.58 -13.18 -4.19
CA GLU A 138 12.13 -14.35 -3.46
C GLU A 138 12.36 -14.20 -1.97
N GLU A 139 13.48 -13.60 -1.57
CA GLU A 139 13.95 -13.58 -0.19
C GLU A 139 14.46 -12.21 0.23
N VAL A 140 14.03 -11.78 1.41
CA VAL A 140 14.55 -10.63 2.13
C VAL A 140 15.00 -11.16 3.49
N VAL A 141 16.31 -11.12 3.72
CA VAL A 141 16.95 -11.76 4.87
C VAL A 141 17.57 -10.70 5.76
N PHE A 142 17.38 -10.82 7.07
CA PHE A 142 18.07 -10.01 8.07
C PHE A 142 18.95 -10.94 8.90
N GLU A 143 20.22 -10.59 9.06
CA GLU A 143 21.15 -11.34 9.91
C GLU A 143 21.04 -10.95 11.41
N GLY A 144 20.34 -9.85 11.69
CA GLY A 144 20.01 -9.40 13.04
C GLY A 144 18.51 -9.17 13.23
N GLU A 145 18.16 -8.30 14.17
CA GLU A 145 16.76 -7.88 14.37
C GLU A 145 16.20 -7.22 13.11
N VAL A 146 14.96 -7.57 12.78
CA VAL A 146 14.24 -6.99 11.65
C VAL A 146 13.79 -5.58 12.06
N SER A 147 14.23 -4.55 11.33
CA SER A 147 13.91 -3.15 11.63
C SER A 147 13.37 -2.46 10.39
N TYR A 148 12.21 -1.81 10.54
CA TYR A 148 11.60 -0.94 9.54
C TYR A 148 11.38 0.44 10.16
N MET A 149 11.64 1.52 9.43
CA MET A 149 11.50 2.87 9.96
C MET A 149 10.02 3.27 10.14
N ASP A 150 9.23 3.15 9.07
CA ASP A 150 7.85 3.65 9.04
C ASP A 150 6.84 2.55 8.67
N GLU A 151 7.09 1.80 7.59
CA GLU A 151 6.14 0.85 7.03
C GLU A 151 6.80 -0.41 6.48
N VAL A 152 6.08 -1.53 6.57
CA VAL A 152 6.42 -2.75 5.83
C VAL A 152 5.67 -2.74 4.50
N SER A 153 6.34 -2.30 3.44
CA SER A 153 5.71 -2.04 2.14
C SER A 153 6.29 -2.88 1.01
N TYR A 154 5.49 -3.82 0.51
CA TYR A 154 5.83 -4.70 -0.60
C TYR A 154 4.69 -4.74 -1.61
N PHE A 155 4.96 -4.27 -2.81
CA PHE A 155 3.99 -4.24 -3.89
C PHE A 155 4.47 -5.06 -5.07
N ASN A 156 3.64 -6.01 -5.50
CA ASN A 156 3.83 -6.72 -6.76
C ASN A 156 5.18 -7.49 -6.83
N CYS A 157 5.54 -8.12 -5.72
CA CYS A 157 6.64 -9.07 -5.59
C CYS A 157 6.08 -10.51 -5.56
N PRO A 158 5.76 -11.13 -6.72
CA PRO A 158 4.96 -12.35 -6.79
C PRO A 158 5.68 -13.61 -6.31
N LYS A 159 7.01 -13.59 -6.27
CA LYS A 159 7.85 -14.71 -5.84
C LYS A 159 8.31 -14.60 -4.38
N LEU A 160 8.04 -13.47 -3.72
CA LEU A 160 8.48 -13.23 -2.34
C LEU A 160 7.87 -14.30 -1.42
N LYS A 161 8.73 -15.00 -0.68
CA LYS A 161 8.36 -16.17 0.11
C LYS A 161 7.90 -15.81 1.51
N THR A 162 8.59 -14.89 2.18
CA THR A 162 8.33 -14.57 3.57
C THR A 162 8.49 -13.09 3.84
N ILE A 163 7.62 -12.54 4.69
CA ILE A 163 7.76 -11.22 5.31
C ILE A 163 7.58 -11.40 6.81
N VAL A 164 8.48 -10.80 7.58
CA VAL A 164 8.40 -10.75 9.05
C VAL A 164 7.92 -9.35 9.45
N LEU A 165 6.90 -9.28 10.30
CA LEU A 165 6.45 -8.05 10.96
C LEU A 165 7.14 -7.99 12.33
N PRO A 166 8.17 -7.14 12.51
CA PRO A 166 8.94 -7.12 13.75
C PRO A 166 8.16 -6.52 14.91
N SER A 167 8.64 -6.72 16.13
CA SER A 167 8.05 -6.15 17.35
C SER A 167 8.00 -4.62 17.35
N SER A 168 8.99 -3.98 16.71
CA SER A 168 9.11 -2.53 16.52
C SER A 168 8.08 -1.94 15.57
N CYS A 169 7.44 -2.77 14.72
CA CYS A 169 6.45 -2.28 13.78
C CYS A 169 5.09 -2.04 14.47
N GLY A 170 4.81 -0.77 14.80
CA GLY A 170 3.43 -0.28 14.95
C GLY A 170 3.21 1.01 15.77
N GLU A 171 1.93 1.40 15.70
CA GLU A 171 1.27 2.72 15.76
C GLU A 171 1.81 3.86 14.86
N PRO A 172 0.97 4.40 13.94
CA PRO A 172 1.37 5.44 12.99
C PRO A 172 1.65 6.76 13.70
N VAL A 173 2.91 7.17 13.72
CA VAL A 173 3.31 8.52 14.12
C VAL A 173 2.94 9.46 12.97
N TYR A 174 1.89 10.26 13.17
CA TYR A 174 1.55 11.47 12.42
C TYR A 174 2.04 11.52 10.94
N ARG A 175 1.20 11.01 10.02
CA ARG A 175 1.11 11.25 8.55
C ARG A 175 1.29 10.03 7.63
N SER A 176 1.72 8.86 8.10
CA SER A 176 1.64 7.62 7.30
C SER A 176 0.53 6.71 7.84
N GLU A 177 -0.52 6.50 7.06
CA GLU A 177 -1.68 5.70 7.46
C GLU A 177 -1.46 4.19 7.30
N PHE A 178 -0.19 3.77 7.21
CA PHE A 178 0.22 2.45 6.74
C PHE A 178 1.32 1.91 7.66
N GLY A 179 0.97 1.03 8.59
CA GLY A 179 2.00 0.18 9.23
C GLY A 179 2.42 -0.95 8.30
N ILE A 180 1.46 -1.50 7.53
CA ILE A 180 1.65 -2.70 6.71
C ILE A 180 0.96 -2.53 5.35
N ASP A 181 1.73 -2.57 4.26
CA ASP A 181 1.23 -2.46 2.90
C ASP A 181 1.82 -3.51 1.95
N ILE A 182 1.29 -4.73 2.07
CA ILE A 182 1.71 -5.89 1.28
C ILE A 182 0.61 -6.21 0.26
N LYS A 183 0.81 -5.89 -1.02
CA LYS A 183 -0.19 -6.13 -2.08
C LYS A 183 0.41 -6.83 -3.28
N ARG A 184 -0.39 -7.68 -3.94
CA ARG A 184 0.02 -8.43 -5.15
C ARG A 184 1.25 -9.33 -4.94
N CYS A 185 1.43 -9.84 -3.72
CA CYS A 185 2.42 -10.85 -3.36
C CYS A 185 1.69 -12.18 -3.05
N PRO A 186 1.11 -12.89 -4.04
CA PRO A 186 0.23 -14.03 -3.81
C PRO A 186 0.89 -15.26 -3.17
N SER A 187 2.23 -15.33 -3.16
CA SER A 187 3.00 -16.48 -2.64
C SER A 187 3.58 -16.22 -1.25
N VAL A 188 3.41 -15.00 -0.71
CA VAL A 188 4.09 -14.60 0.52
C VAL A 188 3.44 -15.22 1.74
N GLN A 189 4.25 -15.75 2.64
CA GLN A 189 3.90 -16.10 4.00
C GLN A 189 4.26 -14.91 4.92
N ILE A 190 3.28 -14.38 5.62
CA ILE A 190 3.46 -13.30 6.58
C ILE A 190 3.58 -13.94 7.97
N VAL A 191 4.60 -13.52 8.70
CA VAL A 191 4.83 -13.92 10.09
C VAL A 191 4.93 -12.65 10.91
N ALA A 192 4.22 -12.57 12.03
CA ALA A 192 4.42 -11.51 13.01
C ALA A 192 5.27 -12.04 14.15
N ASP A 193 6.19 -11.22 14.65
CA ASP A 193 6.87 -11.45 15.92
C ASP A 193 5.81 -11.63 17.03
N GLU A 194 5.95 -12.66 17.86
CA GLU A 194 5.01 -12.94 18.95
C GLU A 194 4.89 -11.76 19.94
N SER A 195 6.01 -11.06 20.14
CA SER A 195 6.12 -9.87 20.99
C SER A 195 5.58 -8.60 20.35
N ASN A 196 5.21 -8.61 19.04
CA ASN A 196 4.61 -7.45 18.40
C ASN A 196 3.32 -7.02 19.12
N PRO A 197 3.22 -5.79 19.66
CA PRO A 197 2.09 -5.38 20.48
C PRO A 197 0.88 -4.93 19.66
N TYR A 198 1.05 -4.70 18.35
CA TYR A 198 0.05 -4.06 17.48
C TYR A 198 -0.65 -5.03 16.53
N PHE A 199 0.07 -6.05 16.04
CA PHE A 199 -0.38 -6.93 14.98
C PHE A 199 -0.34 -8.41 15.36
N ARG A 200 -1.18 -9.17 14.68
CA ARG A 200 -1.08 -10.63 14.61
C ARG A 200 -1.44 -11.11 13.21
N VAL A 201 -0.94 -12.27 12.83
CA VAL A 201 -1.29 -12.92 11.56
C VAL A 201 -2.24 -14.08 11.81
N ILE A 202 -3.33 -14.14 11.04
CA ILE A 202 -4.27 -15.27 11.07
C ILE A 202 -4.59 -15.67 9.63
N ASP A 203 -4.30 -16.92 9.26
CA ASP A 203 -4.44 -17.43 7.88
C ASP A 203 -3.77 -16.52 6.84
N ASN A 204 -2.56 -16.04 7.14
CA ASN A 204 -1.76 -15.16 6.29
C ASN A 204 -2.32 -13.74 6.07
N ASP A 205 -3.39 -13.37 6.77
CA ASP A 205 -3.92 -12.01 6.78
C ASP A 205 -3.46 -11.29 8.06
N VAL A 206 -3.27 -9.97 7.97
CA VAL A 206 -2.77 -9.15 9.08
C VAL A 206 -3.94 -8.51 9.81
N TYR A 207 -4.01 -8.70 11.11
CA TYR A 207 -5.03 -8.14 11.99
C TYR A 207 -4.39 -7.29 13.10
N SER A 208 -5.19 -6.45 13.75
CA SER A 208 -4.83 -5.88 15.05
C SER A 208 -4.54 -6.99 16.07
N LYS A 209 -3.77 -6.70 17.12
CA LYS A 209 -3.41 -7.70 18.15
C LYS A 209 -4.63 -8.37 18.78
N ASP A 210 -5.71 -7.62 19.03
CA ASP A 210 -7.00 -8.15 19.49
C ASP A 210 -7.81 -8.90 18.39
N GLY A 211 -7.39 -8.77 17.12
CA GLY A 211 -7.98 -9.28 15.89
C GLY A 211 -9.28 -8.64 15.43
N THR A 212 -9.71 -7.55 16.06
CA THR A 212 -10.99 -6.91 15.70
C THR A 212 -10.90 -6.09 14.41
N ILE A 213 -9.70 -5.72 13.98
CA ILE A 213 -9.41 -4.96 12.76
C ILE A 213 -8.65 -5.85 11.78
N LEU A 214 -9.11 -5.93 10.53
CA LEU A 214 -8.40 -6.59 9.42
C LEU A 214 -7.64 -5.53 8.61
N TYR A 215 -6.32 -5.53 8.67
CA TYR A 215 -5.44 -4.53 8.05
C TYR A 215 -4.92 -4.90 6.67
N ASN A 216 -4.68 -6.19 6.39
CA ASN A 216 -4.16 -6.58 5.09
C ASN A 216 -4.56 -8.01 4.67
N VAL A 217 -4.90 -8.18 3.39
CA VAL A 217 -5.25 -9.46 2.77
C VAL A 217 -4.44 -9.69 1.49
N THR A 218 -3.58 -10.69 1.53
CA THR A 218 -2.76 -11.14 0.38
C THR A 218 -3.39 -12.32 -0.36
N SER A 219 -4.51 -12.86 0.13
CA SER A 219 -5.18 -14.05 -0.39
C SER A 219 -5.33 -14.05 -1.92
N SER A 220 -4.94 -15.16 -2.55
CA SER A 220 -5.11 -15.44 -3.97
C SER A 220 -6.45 -16.10 -4.30
N ALA A 221 -7.33 -16.30 -3.30
CA ALA A 221 -8.60 -16.98 -3.46
C ALA A 221 -9.59 -16.20 -4.35
N LYS A 222 -10.41 -16.92 -5.13
CA LYS A 222 -11.49 -16.29 -5.93
C LYS A 222 -12.64 -15.77 -5.05
N LYS A 223 -12.88 -16.40 -3.90
CA LYS A 223 -13.92 -16.04 -2.93
C LYS A 223 -13.27 -15.86 -1.57
N TYR A 224 -13.60 -14.78 -0.90
CA TYR A 224 -13.06 -14.48 0.43
C TYR A 224 -14.20 -14.30 1.44
N LYS A 225 -14.07 -14.93 2.61
CA LYS A 225 -15.01 -14.79 3.73
C LYS A 225 -14.27 -14.12 4.88
N VAL A 226 -14.70 -12.91 5.25
CA VAL A 226 -14.16 -12.21 6.44
C VAL A 226 -14.56 -13.00 7.69
N LYS A 227 -13.64 -13.12 8.65
CA LYS A 227 -13.84 -13.88 9.90
C LYS A 227 -14.86 -13.23 10.82
N ASP A 228 -15.64 -14.05 11.53
CA ASP A 228 -16.82 -13.62 12.31
C ASP A 228 -16.51 -12.71 13.50
N PHE A 229 -15.26 -12.65 13.96
CA PHE A 229 -14.82 -11.75 15.04
C PHE A 229 -14.48 -10.33 14.56
N VAL A 230 -14.28 -10.13 13.25
CA VAL A 230 -13.86 -8.83 12.69
C VAL A 230 -14.95 -7.78 12.89
N ARG A 231 -14.58 -6.62 13.45
CA ARG A 231 -15.44 -5.46 13.68
C ARG A 231 -15.18 -4.35 12.67
N HIS A 232 -13.94 -4.22 12.22
CA HIS A 232 -13.50 -3.18 11.31
C HIS A 232 -12.70 -3.79 10.16
N ILE A 233 -13.04 -3.40 8.93
CA ILE A 233 -12.12 -3.56 7.81
C ILE A 233 -11.26 -2.30 7.79
N GLY A 234 -9.96 -2.45 7.99
CA GLY A 234 -9.00 -1.34 8.01
C GLY A 234 -8.89 -0.67 6.65
N ASP A 235 -8.23 0.48 6.66
CA ASP A 235 -7.91 1.22 5.46
C ASP A 235 -7.07 0.33 4.52
N TYR A 236 -7.37 0.36 3.23
CA TYR A 236 -6.66 -0.38 2.18
C TYR A 236 -6.57 -1.91 2.33
N ALA A 237 -7.34 -2.54 3.24
CA ALA A 237 -7.16 -3.95 3.60
C ALA A 237 -7.17 -4.94 2.42
N PHE A 238 -8.02 -4.71 1.41
CA PHE A 238 -8.08 -5.51 0.18
C PHE A 238 -7.65 -4.73 -1.07
N ASN A 239 -7.06 -3.54 -0.90
CA ASN A 239 -6.76 -2.65 -2.01
C ASN A 239 -5.89 -3.34 -3.06
N GLY A 240 -6.22 -3.16 -4.34
CA GLY A 240 -5.43 -3.68 -5.45
C GLY A 240 -5.39 -5.21 -5.59
N ASN A 241 -6.10 -5.98 -4.75
CA ASN A 241 -6.20 -7.42 -4.88
C ASN A 241 -6.84 -7.79 -6.23
N ASN A 242 -6.10 -8.55 -7.03
CA ASN A 242 -6.42 -8.84 -8.42
C ASN A 242 -6.94 -10.27 -8.64
N THR A 243 -7.25 -11.01 -7.58
CA THR A 243 -7.71 -12.42 -7.63
C THR A 243 -9.16 -12.55 -7.14
N ILE A 244 -9.49 -11.90 -6.02
CA ILE A 244 -10.78 -12.00 -5.35
C ILE A 244 -11.89 -11.44 -6.25
N ARG A 245 -12.91 -12.28 -6.48
CA ARG A 245 -14.11 -11.95 -7.26
C ARG A 245 -15.32 -11.71 -6.37
N SER A 246 -15.35 -12.31 -5.19
CA SER A 246 -16.44 -12.09 -4.24
C SER A 246 -15.99 -12.06 -2.79
N VAL A 247 -16.51 -11.10 -2.04
CA VAL A 247 -16.29 -10.97 -0.59
C VAL A 247 -17.60 -11.19 0.17
N THR A 248 -17.55 -11.96 1.24
CA THR A 248 -18.66 -12.11 2.20
C THR A 248 -18.24 -11.59 3.57
N MET A 249 -18.91 -10.52 4.02
CA MET A 249 -18.73 -9.99 5.36
C MET A 249 -19.72 -10.61 6.35
N PRO A 250 -19.26 -10.94 7.57
CA PRO A 250 -20.13 -11.32 8.68
C PRO A 250 -20.88 -10.11 9.24
N ASN A 251 -21.90 -10.35 10.06
CA ASN A 251 -22.71 -9.27 10.66
C ASN A 251 -21.99 -8.55 11.81
N SER A 252 -20.80 -9.00 12.20
CA SER A 252 -19.95 -8.37 13.21
C SER A 252 -19.32 -7.06 12.74
N VAL A 253 -19.06 -6.92 11.42
CA VAL A 253 -18.41 -5.74 10.83
C VAL A 253 -19.32 -4.53 10.91
N GLN A 254 -18.81 -3.42 11.44
CA GLN A 254 -19.53 -2.17 11.66
C GLN A 254 -19.03 -1.01 10.81
N THR A 255 -17.74 -1.02 10.46
CA THR A 255 -17.08 0.01 9.66
C THR A 255 -16.19 -0.61 8.60
N VAL A 256 -16.11 0.05 7.45
CA VAL A 256 -15.14 -0.25 6.39
C VAL A 256 -14.36 1.03 6.12
N GLY A 257 -13.05 0.95 6.29
CA GLY A 257 -12.08 2.02 6.14
C GLY A 257 -11.88 2.50 4.71
N ARG A 258 -11.07 3.56 4.56
CA ARG A 258 -10.78 4.20 3.29
C ARG A 258 -10.17 3.20 2.31
N TYR A 259 -10.62 3.25 1.07
CA TYR A 259 -10.08 2.44 -0.03
C TYR A 259 -10.00 0.93 0.22
N ALA A 260 -10.72 0.40 1.22
CA ALA A 260 -10.58 -0.97 1.68
C ALA A 260 -10.81 -2.02 0.57
N PHE A 261 -11.71 -1.76 -0.38
CA PHE A 261 -11.93 -2.58 -1.58
C PHE A 261 -11.63 -1.78 -2.87
N GLY A 262 -10.70 -0.83 -2.77
CA GLY A 262 -10.22 -0.03 -3.89
C GLY A 262 -9.40 -0.87 -4.87
N GLU A 263 -9.45 -0.52 -6.15
CA GLU A 263 -8.66 -1.10 -7.24
C GLU A 263 -8.75 -2.64 -7.37
N MET A 264 -9.79 -3.26 -6.80
CA MET A 264 -10.07 -4.69 -6.96
C MET A 264 -10.71 -4.96 -8.33
N LYS A 265 -9.88 -4.94 -9.38
CA LYS A 265 -10.30 -5.05 -10.80
C LYS A 265 -11.10 -6.32 -11.13
N LYS A 266 -11.06 -7.36 -10.28
CA LYS A 266 -11.82 -8.61 -10.44
C LYS A 266 -13.06 -8.73 -9.54
N LEU A 267 -13.25 -7.86 -8.54
CA LEU A 267 -14.39 -7.91 -7.63
C LEU A 267 -15.70 -7.65 -8.39
N SER A 268 -16.60 -8.63 -8.40
CA SER A 268 -17.90 -8.55 -9.07
C SER A 268 -19.08 -8.67 -8.12
N SER A 269 -18.87 -9.14 -6.89
CA SER A 269 -19.92 -9.30 -5.88
C SER A 269 -19.39 -9.06 -4.48
N ILE A 270 -20.17 -8.35 -3.66
CA ILE A 270 -19.88 -8.20 -2.23
C ILE A 270 -21.16 -8.30 -1.42
N ARG A 271 -21.12 -9.14 -0.37
CA ARG A 271 -22.16 -9.20 0.66
C ARG A 271 -21.67 -8.41 1.87
N LEU A 272 -22.28 -7.24 2.08
CA LEU A 272 -22.00 -6.37 3.22
C LEU A 272 -22.68 -6.87 4.51
N SER A 273 -22.06 -6.56 5.65
CA SER A 273 -22.61 -6.78 6.98
C SER A 273 -23.99 -6.12 7.15
N LYS A 274 -24.93 -6.80 7.81
CA LYS A 274 -26.22 -6.19 8.19
C LYS A 274 -26.06 -5.08 9.23
N SER A 275 -24.99 -5.12 10.02
CA SER A 275 -24.69 -4.16 11.10
C SER A 275 -23.84 -2.97 10.65
N LEU A 276 -23.39 -2.95 9.39
CA LEU A 276 -22.56 -1.88 8.86
C LEU A 276 -23.22 -0.50 9.05
N ARG A 277 -22.50 0.42 9.67
CA ARG A 277 -22.95 1.78 10.04
C ARG A 277 -22.29 2.86 9.19
N LYS A 278 -21.03 2.65 8.81
CA LYS A 278 -20.18 3.64 8.13
C LYS A 278 -19.41 2.99 6.97
N LEU A 279 -19.34 3.70 5.86
CA LEU A 279 -18.37 3.51 4.79
C LEU A 279 -17.52 4.77 4.72
N GLU A 280 -16.21 4.61 4.58
CA GLU A 280 -15.29 5.73 4.39
C GLU A 280 -15.05 6.02 2.91
N GLU A 281 -14.10 6.91 2.66
CA GLU A 281 -13.82 7.43 1.34
C GLU A 281 -13.33 6.33 0.40
N GLY A 282 -13.84 6.33 -0.83
CA GLY A 282 -13.25 5.52 -1.90
C GLY A 282 -13.26 4.02 -1.68
N VAL A 283 -14.11 3.49 -0.79
CA VAL A 283 -14.18 2.06 -0.43
C VAL A 283 -14.21 1.14 -1.65
N PHE A 284 -14.84 1.54 -2.75
CA PHE A 284 -14.94 0.75 -3.99
C PHE A 284 -14.25 1.39 -5.19
N LEU A 285 -13.41 2.42 -4.99
CA LEU A 285 -12.74 3.15 -6.06
C LEU A 285 -12.08 2.18 -7.04
N GLY A 286 -12.30 2.33 -8.35
CA GLY A 286 -11.60 1.51 -9.36
C GLY A 286 -12.04 0.04 -9.44
N SER A 287 -12.97 -0.42 -8.60
CA SER A 287 -13.55 -1.77 -8.64
C SER A 287 -14.60 -1.92 -9.77
N LYS A 288 -14.14 -1.76 -11.01
CA LYS A 288 -14.95 -1.61 -12.23
C LYS A 288 -15.87 -2.80 -12.55
N LYS A 289 -15.63 -4.00 -12.01
CA LYS A 289 -16.50 -5.17 -12.19
C LYS A 289 -17.66 -5.23 -11.21
N LEU A 290 -17.64 -4.43 -10.13
CA LEU A 290 -18.70 -4.37 -9.15
C LEU A 290 -19.82 -3.46 -9.66
N LYS A 291 -20.73 -4.02 -10.47
CA LYS A 291 -21.81 -3.27 -11.12
C LYS A 291 -23.04 -3.08 -10.24
N LYS A 292 -23.23 -3.93 -9.22
CA LYS A 292 -24.42 -3.95 -8.38
C LYS A 292 -24.04 -3.97 -6.91
N LEU A 293 -24.68 -3.13 -6.11
CA LEU A 293 -24.43 -3.06 -4.67
C LEU A 293 -25.73 -2.97 -3.87
N THR A 294 -25.80 -3.69 -2.75
CA THR A 294 -26.91 -3.56 -1.79
C THR A 294 -26.37 -3.09 -0.44
N LEU A 295 -26.68 -1.84 -0.10
CA LEU A 295 -26.32 -1.23 1.17
C LEU A 295 -27.35 -1.60 2.27
N PRO A 296 -26.91 -1.95 3.49
CA PRO A 296 -27.73 -2.56 4.53
C PRO A 296 -28.69 -1.56 5.20
N LYS A 297 -29.54 -2.05 6.11
CA LYS A 297 -30.57 -1.23 6.78
C LYS A 297 -29.97 -0.20 7.75
N ASN A 298 -28.80 -0.52 8.31
CA ASN A 298 -28.19 0.23 9.41
C ASN A 298 -27.15 1.26 8.95
N ILE A 299 -26.81 1.30 7.66
CA ILE A 299 -25.87 2.29 7.12
C ILE A 299 -26.40 3.71 7.36
N LYS A 300 -25.57 4.58 7.92
CA LYS A 300 -25.91 5.98 8.25
C LYS A 300 -24.99 6.99 7.60
N ARG A 301 -23.70 6.66 7.40
CA ARG A 301 -22.69 7.62 6.96
C ARG A 301 -21.88 7.05 5.80
N PHE A 302 -21.63 7.92 4.83
CA PHE A 302 -20.67 7.75 3.74
C PHE A 302 -19.72 8.94 3.88
N ASP A 303 -18.52 8.70 4.39
CA ASP A 303 -17.51 9.76 4.52
C ASP A 303 -16.66 9.78 3.24
N GLY A 304 -16.23 10.98 2.80
CA GLY A 304 -15.65 11.19 1.48
C GLY A 304 -16.63 10.93 0.32
N ASP A 305 -16.12 11.03 -0.91
CA ASP A 305 -16.92 10.73 -2.09
C ASP A 305 -17.21 9.22 -2.19
N PHE A 306 -18.49 8.85 -2.25
CA PHE A 306 -18.89 7.48 -2.54
C PHE A 306 -18.93 7.20 -4.05
N GLY A 307 -19.11 8.25 -4.84
CA GLY A 307 -19.39 8.21 -6.26
C GLY A 307 -18.20 7.75 -7.09
N TRP A 308 -17.07 8.43 -6.93
CA TRP A 308 -15.80 8.33 -7.65
C TRP A 308 -15.95 8.00 -9.14
N LYS A 309 -15.52 8.90 -10.03
CA LYS A 309 -15.69 8.78 -11.50
C LYS A 309 -15.25 7.43 -12.10
N LYS A 310 -14.31 6.72 -11.46
CA LYS A 310 -13.79 5.41 -11.91
C LYS A 310 -14.78 4.25 -11.68
N ASN A 311 -15.79 4.39 -10.82
CA ASN A 311 -16.76 3.34 -10.53
C ASN A 311 -17.71 3.07 -11.72
N LYS A 312 -18.19 1.83 -11.82
CA LYS A 312 -19.08 1.37 -12.90
C LYS A 312 -20.41 0.80 -12.39
N PHE A 313 -20.91 1.34 -11.28
CA PHE A 313 -22.20 0.94 -10.73
C PHE A 313 -23.33 1.20 -11.73
N GLU A 314 -24.13 0.16 -11.99
CA GLU A 314 -25.36 0.22 -12.78
C GLU A 314 -26.59 0.28 -11.87
N LYS A 315 -26.51 -0.37 -10.69
CA LYS A 315 -27.62 -0.47 -9.74
C LYS A 315 -27.15 -0.48 -8.30
N ILE A 316 -27.66 0.45 -7.50
CA ILE A 316 -27.46 0.46 -6.05
C ILE A 316 -28.80 0.35 -5.34
N VAL A 317 -28.89 -0.49 -4.32
CA VAL A 317 -30.06 -0.58 -3.44
C VAL A 317 -29.67 -0.09 -2.05
N ILE A 318 -30.26 1.00 -1.59
CA ILE A 318 -30.03 1.55 -0.25
C ILE A 318 -31.20 1.18 0.66
N ARG A 319 -30.93 0.34 1.67
CA ARG A 319 -31.98 -0.18 2.57
C ARG A 319 -32.20 0.66 3.83
N THR A 320 -31.34 1.62 4.15
CA THR A 320 -31.56 2.52 5.28
C THR A 320 -32.80 3.39 5.07
N LYS A 321 -33.38 3.85 6.17
CA LYS A 321 -34.50 4.82 6.15
C LYS A 321 -34.01 6.27 6.34
N ASN A 322 -32.73 6.46 6.66
CA ASN A 322 -32.11 7.76 6.96
C ASN A 322 -30.60 7.71 6.73
N ILE A 323 -30.06 8.61 5.89
CA ILE A 323 -28.63 8.86 5.71
C ILE A 323 -28.29 10.16 6.45
N LYS A 324 -27.35 10.11 7.39
CA LYS A 324 -26.91 11.27 8.19
C LYS A 324 -25.93 12.15 7.42
N LYS A 325 -24.99 11.53 6.70
CA LYS A 325 -23.94 12.20 5.92
C LYS A 325 -23.62 11.35 4.68
N GLY A 326 -23.35 12.00 3.55
CA GLY A 326 -22.91 11.36 2.32
C GLY A 326 -22.54 12.36 1.23
N PHE A 327 -21.71 11.93 0.31
CA PHE A 327 -21.36 12.66 -0.91
C PHE A 327 -21.47 11.69 -2.09
N PHE A 328 -22.23 12.07 -3.12
CA PHE A 328 -22.54 11.22 -4.28
C PHE A 328 -22.43 11.99 -5.61
N TYR A 329 -21.73 13.13 -5.64
CA TYR A 329 -21.63 14.00 -6.81
C TYR A 329 -21.01 13.31 -8.03
N ASP A 330 -20.01 12.45 -7.81
CA ASP A 330 -19.32 11.71 -8.87
C ASP A 330 -19.95 10.34 -9.16
N LEU A 331 -21.03 9.96 -8.47
CA LEU A 331 -21.72 8.71 -8.74
C LEU A 331 -22.39 8.82 -10.11
N SER A 332 -22.00 7.94 -11.04
CA SER A 332 -22.48 7.99 -12.43
C SER A 332 -24.00 8.18 -12.53
N LYS A 333 -24.43 9.17 -13.32
CA LYS A 333 -25.85 9.42 -13.61
C LYS A 333 -26.56 8.23 -14.27
N LYS A 334 -25.79 7.32 -14.90
CA LYS A 334 -26.29 6.05 -15.47
C LYS A 334 -26.67 5.01 -14.40
N CYS A 335 -26.14 5.14 -13.18
CA CYS A 335 -26.52 4.26 -12.07
C CYS A 335 -27.97 4.55 -11.63
N THR A 336 -28.79 3.51 -11.51
CA THR A 336 -30.11 3.64 -10.89
C THR A 336 -30.04 3.29 -9.40
N VAL A 337 -30.40 4.24 -8.54
CA VAL A 337 -30.42 4.05 -7.08
C VAL A 337 -31.84 3.75 -6.60
N TYR A 338 -32.02 2.62 -5.94
CA TYR A 338 -33.28 2.18 -5.36
C TYR A 338 -33.28 2.45 -3.86
N VAL A 339 -34.27 3.21 -3.38
CA VAL A 339 -34.40 3.60 -1.97
C VAL A 339 -35.75 3.16 -1.40
N ARG A 340 -35.85 3.10 -0.07
CA ARG A 340 -37.06 2.65 0.63
C ARG A 340 -38.14 3.70 0.82
N ASN A 341 -37.78 4.98 0.83
CA ASN A 341 -38.71 6.05 1.15
C ASN A 341 -38.31 7.37 0.47
N LYS A 342 -39.26 8.31 0.44
CA LYS A 342 -39.04 9.65 -0.14
C LYS A 342 -37.99 10.46 0.64
N LYS A 343 -37.80 10.20 1.94
CA LYS A 343 -36.78 10.86 2.79
C LYS A 343 -35.37 10.61 2.27
N VAL A 344 -34.99 9.36 2.04
CA VAL A 344 -33.67 8.99 1.50
C VAL A 344 -33.49 9.51 0.07
N LYS A 345 -34.55 9.54 -0.75
CA LYS A 345 -34.51 10.18 -2.08
C LYS A 345 -34.12 11.67 -1.98
N LYS A 346 -34.75 12.43 -1.08
CA LYS A 346 -34.40 13.85 -0.85
C LYS A 346 -32.96 14.00 -0.34
N GLN A 347 -32.52 13.13 0.57
CA GLN A 347 -31.15 13.13 1.09
C GLN A 347 -30.11 12.90 -0.02
N LEU A 348 -30.33 11.92 -0.91
CA LEU A 348 -29.42 11.70 -2.04
C LEU A 348 -29.31 12.90 -2.98
N ARG A 349 -30.40 13.65 -3.18
CA ARG A 349 -30.35 14.91 -3.95
C ARG A 349 -29.57 16.00 -3.23
N LYS A 350 -29.76 16.14 -1.91
CA LYS A 350 -28.95 17.05 -1.08
C LYS A 350 -27.47 16.69 -1.10
N PHE A 351 -27.16 15.40 -1.19
CA PHE A 351 -25.81 14.87 -1.34
C PHE A 351 -25.39 14.75 -2.82
N GLU A 352 -25.98 15.59 -3.68
CA GLU A 352 -25.55 15.86 -5.05
C GLU A 352 -25.62 14.68 -6.03
N PHE A 353 -26.35 13.60 -5.69
CA PHE A 353 -26.57 12.55 -6.67
C PHE A 353 -27.50 13.04 -7.79
N GLY A 354 -26.97 13.16 -9.00
CA GLY A 354 -27.69 13.61 -10.19
C GLY A 354 -28.46 12.53 -10.96
N GLY A 355 -28.29 11.23 -10.65
CA GLY A 355 -28.86 10.13 -11.45
C GLY A 355 -30.31 9.74 -11.14
N LYS A 356 -30.76 8.61 -11.68
CA LYS A 356 -32.13 8.09 -11.49
C LYS A 356 -32.31 7.51 -10.08
N ILE A 357 -33.32 7.98 -9.35
CA ILE A 357 -33.68 7.45 -8.02
C ILE A 357 -35.11 6.87 -8.04
N VAL A 358 -35.24 5.58 -7.72
CA VAL A 358 -36.51 4.86 -7.63
C VAL A 358 -36.87 4.59 -6.18
N VAL A 359 -38.04 5.06 -5.73
CA VAL A 359 -38.57 4.71 -4.40
C VAL A 359 -39.37 3.42 -4.54
N LYS A 360 -38.90 2.33 -3.91
CA LYS A 360 -39.66 1.08 -3.90
C LYS A 360 -40.93 1.26 -3.05
N LYS A 361 -42.12 1.10 -3.67
CA LYS A 361 -43.38 0.99 -2.93
C LYS A 361 -43.28 -0.23 -1.99
N LYS A 362 -43.77 -0.11 -0.75
CA LYS A 362 -43.98 -1.31 0.09
C LYS A 362 -44.83 -2.27 -0.75
N LYS A 363 -44.38 -3.51 -0.96
CA LYS A 363 -45.36 -4.57 -1.22
C LYS A 363 -46.22 -4.61 0.04
N GLY A 364 -47.53 -4.41 -0.16
CA GLY A 364 -48.54 -4.39 0.90
C GLY A 364 -48.45 -5.61 1.78
#